data_AF-A0A961F2C3-F1
#
_entry.id   AF-A0A961F2C3-F1
#
_cell.length_a   1.000
_cell.length_b   1.000
_cell.length_c   1.000
_cell.angle_alpha   90.00
_cell.angle_beta   90.00
_cell.angle_gamma   90.00
#
_symmetry.space_group_name_H-M   'P 1'
#
loop_
_entity.id
_entity.type
_entity.pdbx_description
1 polymer ?
#
loop_
_entity_poly.entity_id
_entity_poly.type
_entity_poly.pdbx_seq_one_letter_code
_entity_poly.pdbx_strand_id
1 'polypeptide(L)'
;MSSRTHSGHRVEFRFGRSHLKAEQGHFRTGKRSIALFRRSLWVCLMLVPALATTGCLYDNPRDTEAEELLSLLTPNATTEAAACALSGNVLTVRATDSSAFSRCALASGMLIASNDVSTWDLRFQRFKIATNSGTSGSASGGACKTGSTNFSAITSVSALAGGSQPDCPHFAVDSTQTTTAGGGSGVSYSGASVLVDWYDYNETTHVLSAKSDVYIIRSGDGTKYYKIQMLDYYNSAGVAGYPQLRREEIPF
;
A
#
# COMPACT_ATOMS: atom_id res chain seq x y z
N MET A 1 -7.48 46.82 -55.81
CA MET A 1 -7.11 47.28 -54.46
C MET A 1 -6.51 46.10 -53.68
N SER A 2 -5.28 46.30 -53.23
CA SER A 2 -4.55 45.61 -52.16
C SER A 2 -4.40 44.08 -52.16
N SER A 3 -3.22 43.66 -52.59
CA SER A 3 -2.54 42.42 -52.21
C SER A 3 -2.19 42.44 -50.72
N ARG A 4 -2.33 41.30 -50.02
CA ARG A 4 -1.68 41.07 -48.73
C ARG A 4 -1.09 39.67 -48.69
N THR A 5 0.22 39.62 -48.86
CA THR A 5 1.10 38.49 -48.66
C THR A 5 1.25 38.23 -47.15
N HIS A 6 1.01 36.99 -46.71
CA HIS A 6 1.35 36.58 -45.34
C HIS A 6 2.68 35.81 -45.37
N SER A 7 3.71 36.46 -44.81
CA SER A 7 5.06 35.91 -44.61
C SER A 7 5.03 34.77 -43.61
N GLY A 8 5.49 33.59 -44.01
CA GLY A 8 5.73 32.45 -43.13
C GLY A 8 7.05 32.60 -42.39
N HIS A 9 7.00 32.64 -41.06
CA HIS A 9 8.19 32.57 -40.21
C HIS A 9 8.46 31.10 -39.84
N ARG A 10 9.51 30.54 -40.44
CA ARG A 10 10.09 29.24 -40.08
C ARG A 10 11.03 29.45 -38.88
N VAL A 11 10.71 28.87 -37.74
CA VAL A 11 11.60 28.81 -36.57
C VAL A 11 12.49 27.58 -36.70
N GLU A 12 13.78 27.77 -36.97
CA GLU A 12 14.77 26.69 -36.91
C GLU A 12 15.29 26.50 -35.48
N PHE A 13 15.08 25.31 -34.93
CA PHE A 13 15.69 24.90 -33.67
C PHE A 13 17.08 24.29 -33.93
N ARG A 14 18.14 25.02 -33.57
CA ARG A 14 19.50 24.48 -33.51
C ARG A 14 19.65 23.58 -32.28
N PHE A 15 19.85 22.27 -32.50
CA PHE A 15 20.30 21.36 -31.46
C PHE A 15 21.80 21.56 -31.18
N GLY A 16 22.13 22.01 -29.98
CA GLY A 16 23.50 22.08 -29.46
C GLY A 16 24.05 20.69 -29.16
N ARG A 17 25.18 20.34 -29.77
CA ARG A 17 25.97 19.14 -29.47
C ARG A 17 26.70 19.32 -28.13
N SER A 18 26.29 18.61 -27.09
CA SER A 18 27.08 18.47 -25.86
C SER A 18 27.96 17.22 -25.96
N HIS A 19 29.28 17.44 -25.96
CA HIS A 19 30.28 16.38 -25.82
C HIS A 19 30.28 15.85 -24.38
N LEU A 20 29.85 14.61 -24.18
CA LEU A 20 30.05 13.88 -22.93
C LEU A 20 31.42 13.20 -22.96
N LYS A 21 32.31 13.61 -22.06
CA LYS A 21 33.62 13.01 -21.81
C LYS A 21 33.42 11.89 -20.79
N ALA A 22 33.64 10.65 -21.20
CA ALA A 22 33.58 9.49 -20.31
C ALA A 22 34.83 9.46 -19.41
N GLU A 23 34.63 9.56 -18.10
CA GLU A 23 35.68 9.33 -17.10
C GLU A 23 35.53 7.91 -16.56
N GLN A 24 36.57 7.09 -16.73
CA GLN A 24 36.61 5.72 -16.19
C GLN A 24 37.14 5.73 -14.75
N GLY A 25 36.25 5.43 -13.80
CA GLY A 25 36.58 5.19 -12.40
C GLY A 25 36.85 3.70 -12.13
N HIS A 26 38.08 3.40 -11.74
CA HIS A 26 38.62 2.05 -11.48
C HIS A 26 38.10 1.51 -10.12
N PHE A 27 37.32 0.43 -10.14
CA PHE A 27 36.79 -0.23 -8.92
C PHE A 27 37.80 -1.27 -8.39
N ARG A 28 38.49 -0.97 -7.29
CA ARG A 28 39.36 -1.91 -6.59
C ARG A 28 38.53 -2.80 -5.65
N THR A 29 38.54 -4.10 -5.92
CA THR A 29 37.94 -5.14 -5.07
C THR A 29 38.81 -5.41 -3.83
N GLY A 30 38.30 -5.04 -2.65
CA GLY A 30 38.91 -5.37 -1.36
C GLY A 30 38.21 -6.55 -0.69
N LYS A 31 38.79 -7.75 -0.80
CA LYS A 31 38.45 -8.89 0.08
C LYS A 31 39.01 -8.61 1.48
N ARG A 32 38.18 -8.68 2.53
CA ARG A 32 38.66 -8.76 3.92
C ARG A 32 38.04 -9.99 4.58
N SER A 33 38.94 -10.90 4.94
CA SER A 33 38.71 -12.18 5.61
C SER A 33 38.19 -11.99 7.04
N ILE A 34 37.20 -12.80 7.43
CA ILE A 34 36.69 -12.89 8.80
C ILE A 34 37.63 -13.80 9.60
N ALA A 35 38.23 -13.24 10.66
CA ALA A 35 39.10 -13.98 11.57
C ALA A 35 38.28 -14.75 12.62
N LEU A 36 38.54 -16.05 12.70
CA LEU A 36 38.08 -16.95 13.77
C LEU A 36 38.73 -16.57 15.11
N PHE A 37 37.92 -16.33 16.14
CA PHE A 37 38.39 -16.24 17.53
C PHE A 37 38.00 -17.51 18.27
N ARG A 38 38.99 -18.39 18.51
CA ARG A 38 38.96 -19.51 19.46
C ARG A 38 39.82 -19.15 20.67
N ARG A 39 39.32 -19.37 21.89
CA ARG A 39 40.06 -19.71 23.14
C ARG A 39 39.03 -19.80 24.29
N SER A 40 38.62 -20.99 24.71
CA SER A 40 39.25 -21.93 25.66
C SER A 40 39.21 -21.50 27.14
N LEU A 41 38.28 -22.15 27.85
CA LEU A 41 38.28 -22.66 29.24
C LEU A 41 39.09 -21.94 30.33
N TRP A 42 38.42 -21.56 31.43
CA TRP A 42 38.96 -21.60 32.79
C TRP A 42 37.90 -22.08 33.83
N VAL A 43 38.10 -23.33 34.26
CA VAL A 43 38.06 -23.92 35.63
C VAL A 43 36.89 -23.65 36.60
N CYS A 44 36.28 -24.77 37.03
CA CYS A 44 35.41 -24.99 38.18
C CYS A 44 36.06 -24.72 39.55
N LEU A 45 35.34 -24.06 40.47
CA LEU A 45 35.12 -24.44 41.89
C LEU A 45 34.14 -23.40 42.45
N MET A 46 32.95 -23.76 42.92
CA MET A 46 32.71 -24.01 44.35
C MET A 46 31.36 -24.70 44.57
N LEU A 47 31.38 -25.57 45.58
CA LEU A 47 30.33 -26.42 46.16
C LEU A 47 28.89 -25.88 46.16
N VAL A 48 27.96 -26.76 45.80
CA VAL A 48 26.55 -26.74 46.28
C VAL A 48 26.25 -28.09 46.92
N PRO A 49 25.75 -28.15 48.17
CA PRO A 49 25.36 -29.42 48.78
C PRO A 49 24.01 -29.88 48.25
N ALA A 50 23.94 -31.16 47.94
CA ALA A 50 22.74 -31.87 47.53
C ALA A 50 21.72 -31.96 48.67
N LEU A 51 20.46 -31.61 48.39
CA LEU A 51 19.30 -32.20 49.06
C LEU A 51 18.40 -32.81 47.98
N ALA A 52 18.26 -34.13 48.05
CA ALA A 52 17.42 -34.92 47.17
C ALA A 52 15.94 -34.69 47.49
N THR A 53 15.14 -34.40 46.47
CA THR A 53 13.71 -34.70 46.47
C THR A 53 13.35 -35.39 45.16
N THR A 54 12.88 -36.61 45.33
CA THR A 54 12.34 -37.54 44.33
C THR A 54 11.26 -36.86 43.49
N GLY A 55 11.45 -36.80 42.18
CA GLY A 55 10.47 -36.29 41.22
C GLY A 55 10.87 -36.68 39.81
N CYS A 56 10.07 -37.57 39.21
CA CYS A 56 10.17 -38.20 37.90
C CYS A 56 10.85 -37.38 36.80
N LEU A 57 11.91 -37.91 36.17
CA LEU A 57 12.23 -37.60 34.77
C LEU A 57 12.77 -38.86 34.08
N TYR A 58 11.91 -39.44 33.24
CA TYR A 58 12.28 -40.41 32.22
C TYR A 58 12.93 -39.60 31.10
N ASP A 59 14.26 -39.72 30.96
CA ASP A 59 15.06 -38.98 29.97
C ASP A 59 14.88 -39.65 28.61
N ASN A 60 13.94 -39.13 27.81
CA ASN A 60 13.69 -39.57 26.44
C ASN A 60 14.47 -38.65 25.49
N PRO A 61 15.48 -39.14 24.75
CA PRO A 61 16.26 -38.29 23.85
C PRO A 61 15.50 -38.07 22.54
N ARG A 62 14.37 -37.34 22.58
CA ARG A 62 13.58 -36.98 21.38
C ARG A 62 12.89 -35.62 21.45
N ASP A 63 13.35 -34.71 22.31
CA ASP A 63 12.71 -33.39 22.44
C ASP A 63 13.30 -32.33 21.50
N THR A 64 14.36 -32.65 20.74
CA THR A 64 14.96 -31.72 19.78
C THR A 64 14.14 -31.48 18.52
N GLU A 65 13.17 -32.32 18.18
CA GLU A 65 12.30 -32.08 17.00
C GLU A 65 11.03 -31.29 17.35
N ALA A 66 10.64 -31.23 18.64
CA ALA A 66 9.45 -30.50 19.07
C ALA A 66 9.69 -28.98 19.14
N GLU A 67 10.87 -28.54 19.56
CA GLU A 67 11.26 -27.12 19.56
C GLU A 67 11.50 -26.58 18.13
N GLU A 68 11.96 -27.42 17.19
CA GLU A 68 12.08 -27.02 15.79
C GLU A 68 10.70 -26.87 15.13
N LEU A 69 9.76 -27.79 15.41
CA LEU A 69 8.38 -27.70 14.93
C LEU A 69 7.57 -26.58 15.59
N LEU A 70 7.83 -26.26 16.86
CA LEU A 70 7.21 -25.12 17.53
C LEU A 70 7.72 -23.80 16.96
N SER A 71 8.99 -23.72 16.56
CA SER A 71 9.55 -22.56 15.85
C SER A 71 8.95 -22.36 14.44
N LEU A 72 8.50 -23.46 13.80
CA LEU A 72 7.82 -23.43 12.51
C LEU A 72 6.32 -23.12 12.63
N LEU A 73 5.72 -23.32 13.81
CA LEU A 73 4.30 -23.04 14.09
C LEU A 73 4.09 -21.71 14.81
N THR A 74 5.14 -21.08 15.33
CA THR A 74 5.11 -19.67 15.71
C THR A 74 5.43 -18.83 14.49
N PRO A 75 4.48 -18.06 13.91
CA PRO A 75 4.88 -17.01 12.99
C PRO A 75 5.82 -16.10 13.78
N ASN A 76 7.03 -15.92 13.25
CA ASN A 76 8.05 -15.04 13.78
C ASN A 76 7.43 -13.65 14.00
N ALA A 77 6.98 -13.37 15.24
CA ALA A 77 6.27 -12.16 15.61
C ALA A 77 7.27 -11.02 15.85
N THR A 78 8.12 -10.77 14.86
CA THR A 78 8.70 -9.45 14.62
C THR A 78 7.77 -8.75 13.64
N THR A 79 6.71 -8.15 14.19
CA THR A 79 5.79 -7.16 13.60
C THR A 79 6.10 -6.67 12.18
N GLU A 80 5.89 -7.52 11.18
CA GLU A 80 5.34 -7.08 9.91
C GLU A 80 3.83 -7.30 10.05
N ALA A 81 3.18 -6.44 10.83
CA ALA A 81 1.72 -6.40 10.87
C ALA A 81 1.26 -6.30 9.42
N ALA A 82 0.46 -7.28 8.97
CA ALA A 82 0.00 -7.39 7.59
C ALA A 82 -0.43 -6.00 7.12
N ALA A 83 0.24 -5.47 6.08
CA ALA A 83 0.01 -4.08 5.68
C ALA A 83 -1.42 -3.86 5.21
N CYS A 84 -2.17 -4.92 4.95
CA CYS A 84 -3.62 -4.95 4.81
C CYS A 84 -4.15 -5.98 5.82
N ALA A 85 -5.16 -5.62 6.61
CA ALA A 85 -5.80 -6.50 7.56
C ALA A 85 -7.31 -6.26 7.56
N LEU A 86 -8.09 -7.32 7.32
CA LEU A 86 -9.55 -7.27 7.31
C LEU A 86 -10.11 -7.86 8.61
N SER A 87 -10.93 -7.09 9.30
CA SER A 87 -11.69 -7.50 10.47
C SER A 87 -13.18 -7.25 10.21
N GLY A 88 -13.94 -8.33 10.03
CA GLY A 88 -15.32 -8.25 9.53
C GLY A 88 -15.36 -7.55 8.16
N ASN A 89 -16.01 -6.39 8.10
CA ASN A 89 -16.10 -5.57 6.89
C ASN A 89 -15.12 -4.39 6.87
N VAL A 90 -14.27 -4.24 7.89
CA VAL A 90 -13.31 -3.12 7.98
C VAL A 90 -11.93 -3.58 7.53
N LEU A 91 -11.42 -2.96 6.47
CA LEU A 91 -10.05 -3.10 6.01
C LEU A 91 -9.21 -1.97 6.62
N THR A 92 -8.23 -2.35 7.43
CA THR A 92 -7.20 -1.45 7.95
C THR A 92 -5.92 -1.66 7.15
N VAL A 93 -5.31 -0.56 6.70
CA VAL A 93 -4.10 -0.61 5.87
C VAL A 93 -2.98 0.16 6.54
N ARG A 94 -1.81 -0.46 6.73
CA ARG A 94 -0.58 0.24 7.11
C ARG A 94 0.05 0.87 5.87
N ALA A 95 -0.20 2.16 5.68
CA ALA A 95 0.29 2.98 4.57
C ALA A 95 1.24 4.08 5.07
N THR A 96 2.06 3.77 6.09
CA THR A 96 2.94 4.75 6.74
C THR A 96 4.10 5.20 5.86
N ASP A 97 4.52 4.37 4.90
CA ASP A 97 5.61 4.64 3.97
C ASP A 97 5.26 5.78 2.99
N SER A 98 6.21 6.67 2.71
CA SER A 98 6.04 7.80 1.79
C SER A 98 6.54 7.51 0.36
N SER A 99 7.15 6.35 0.14
CA SER A 99 7.82 5.93 -1.09
C SER A 99 7.26 4.64 -1.68
N ALA A 100 6.78 3.73 -0.83
CA ALA A 100 6.17 2.47 -1.24
C ALA A 100 4.64 2.49 -1.10
N PHE A 101 3.97 1.71 -1.94
CA PHE A 101 2.53 1.46 -1.87
C PHE A 101 2.27 0.08 -1.27
N SER A 102 1.36 0.00 -0.30
CA SER A 102 0.78 -1.25 0.20
C SER A 102 -0.38 -1.66 -0.72
N ARG A 103 -0.32 -2.84 -1.35
CA ARG A 103 -1.35 -3.34 -2.27
C ARG A 103 -2.26 -4.31 -1.54
N CYS A 104 -3.57 -4.10 -1.59
CA CYS A 104 -4.55 -4.92 -0.89
C CYS A 104 -5.51 -5.58 -1.89
N ALA A 105 -5.85 -6.84 -1.62
CA ALA A 105 -7.01 -7.49 -2.21
C ALA A 105 -8.23 -7.22 -1.30
N LEU A 106 -9.31 -6.68 -1.86
CA LEU A 106 -10.54 -6.40 -1.12
C LEU A 106 -11.21 -7.68 -0.66
N ALA A 107 -11.21 -8.74 -1.48
CA ALA A 107 -11.86 -10.01 -1.16
C ALA A 107 -11.32 -10.61 0.14
N SER A 108 -10.01 -10.83 0.20
CA SER A 108 -9.34 -11.51 1.31
C SER A 108 -8.83 -10.55 2.40
N GLY A 109 -8.70 -9.25 2.09
CA GLY A 109 -8.05 -8.30 2.98
C GLY A 109 -6.53 -8.44 3.06
N MET A 110 -5.92 -9.27 2.21
CA MET A 110 -4.50 -9.59 2.28
C MET A 110 -3.65 -8.58 1.52
N LEU A 111 -2.41 -8.41 2.01
CA LEU A 111 -1.34 -7.74 1.28
C LEU A 111 -0.95 -8.56 0.06
N ILE A 112 -0.85 -7.91 -1.09
CA ILE A 112 -0.44 -8.50 -2.36
C ILE A 112 0.99 -8.08 -2.69
N ALA A 113 1.79 -9.05 -3.12
CA ALA A 113 3.20 -8.84 -3.43
C ALA A 113 3.39 -7.84 -4.59
N SER A 114 4.51 -7.12 -4.59
CA SER A 114 4.79 -6.07 -5.57
C SER A 114 5.01 -6.59 -7.00
N ASN A 115 5.35 -7.88 -7.16
CA ASN A 115 5.49 -8.55 -8.45
C ASN A 115 4.16 -9.13 -8.97
N ASP A 116 3.10 -9.15 -8.16
CA ASP A 116 1.77 -9.52 -8.62
C ASP A 116 1.08 -8.28 -9.20
N VAL A 117 0.73 -8.37 -10.48
CA VAL A 117 0.15 -7.28 -11.26
C VAL A 117 -1.35 -7.43 -11.48
N SER A 118 -1.96 -8.58 -11.14
CA SER A 118 -3.34 -8.89 -11.51
C SER A 118 -4.28 -9.04 -10.33
N THR A 119 -3.81 -9.43 -9.14
CA THR A 119 -4.71 -9.82 -8.04
C THR A 119 -5.00 -8.73 -7.03
N TRP A 120 -4.26 -7.61 -7.06
CA TRP A 120 -4.53 -6.48 -6.17
C TRP A 120 -5.66 -5.61 -6.71
N ASP A 121 -6.44 -5.02 -5.80
CA ASP A 121 -7.60 -4.18 -6.14
C ASP A 121 -7.32 -2.71 -5.86
N LEU A 122 -6.81 -2.41 -4.67
CA LEU A 122 -6.43 -1.08 -4.21
C LEU A 122 -5.00 -1.05 -3.73
N ARG A 123 -4.35 0.10 -3.85
CA ARG A 123 -3.05 0.35 -3.22
C ARG A 123 -3.03 1.69 -2.49
N PHE A 124 -2.27 1.74 -1.40
CA PHE A 124 -2.24 2.86 -0.48
C PHE A 124 -0.81 3.33 -0.22
N GLN A 125 -0.59 4.64 -0.27
CA GLN A 125 0.64 5.30 0.18
C GLN A 125 0.25 6.57 0.92
N ARG A 126 0.48 6.63 2.22
CA ARG A 126 -0.07 7.70 3.07
C ARG A 126 -1.59 7.79 2.82
N PHE A 127 -2.10 8.95 2.46
CA PHE A 127 -3.50 9.19 2.12
C PHE A 127 -3.83 8.94 0.63
N LYS A 128 -2.85 8.58 -0.21
CA LYS A 128 -3.06 8.34 -1.64
C LYS A 128 -3.68 6.97 -1.85
N ILE A 129 -4.71 6.88 -2.68
CA ILE A 129 -5.39 5.64 -3.03
C ILE A 129 -5.39 5.48 -4.55
N ALA A 130 -5.08 4.27 -5.01
CA ALA A 130 -5.02 3.93 -6.43
C ALA A 130 -5.68 2.57 -6.66
N THR A 131 -6.23 2.37 -7.86
CA THR A 131 -6.84 1.11 -8.30
C THR A 131 -5.91 0.37 -9.26
N ASN A 132 -6.11 -0.94 -9.43
CA ASN A 132 -5.37 -1.71 -10.43
C ASN A 132 -5.88 -1.45 -11.85
N SER A 133 -5.60 -0.25 -12.36
CA SER A 133 -6.05 0.22 -13.67
C SER A 133 -5.15 1.32 -14.20
N GLY A 134 -5.38 1.71 -15.46
CA GLY A 134 -4.79 2.92 -16.06
C GLY A 134 -3.28 3.04 -15.87
N THR A 135 -2.82 4.17 -15.33
CA THR A 135 -1.37 4.40 -15.09
C THR A 135 -0.83 3.72 -13.82
N SER A 136 -1.69 3.07 -13.03
CA SER A 136 -1.32 2.35 -11.81
C SER A 136 -1.08 0.85 -12.03
N GLY A 137 -1.72 0.26 -13.03
CA GLY A 137 -1.63 -1.16 -13.36
C GLY A 137 -2.42 -1.51 -14.64
N SER A 138 -2.14 -2.66 -15.22
CA SER A 138 -2.73 -3.08 -16.50
C SER A 138 -4.06 -3.85 -16.36
N ALA A 139 -4.58 -3.98 -15.15
CA ALA A 139 -5.80 -4.74 -14.91
C ALA A 139 -7.07 -3.90 -15.15
N SER A 140 -8.23 -4.47 -14.82
CA SER A 140 -9.56 -3.93 -15.14
C SER A 140 -10.20 -3.14 -14.01
N GLY A 141 -9.43 -2.76 -12.98
CA GLY A 141 -9.93 -2.04 -11.82
C GLY A 141 -10.45 -0.64 -12.17
N GLY A 142 -10.96 0.05 -11.16
CA GLY A 142 -11.42 1.43 -11.27
C GLY A 142 -12.33 1.80 -10.11
N ALA A 143 -12.64 3.08 -10.00
CA ALA A 143 -13.50 3.59 -8.95
C ALA A 143 -14.56 4.54 -9.53
N CYS A 144 -15.75 4.56 -8.96
CA CYS A 144 -16.75 5.60 -9.21
C CYS A 144 -17.33 6.11 -7.90
N LYS A 145 -17.73 7.38 -7.88
CA LYS A 145 -18.40 8.01 -6.73
C LYS A 145 -19.91 7.80 -6.86
N THR A 146 -20.59 7.47 -5.77
CA THR A 146 -22.05 7.21 -5.82
C THR A 146 -22.91 8.47 -5.67
N GLY A 147 -22.31 9.58 -5.21
CA GLY A 147 -23.06 10.77 -4.78
C GLY A 147 -23.84 10.60 -3.47
N SER A 148 -23.76 9.42 -2.83
CA SER A 148 -24.44 9.09 -1.57
C SER A 148 -23.46 8.99 -0.41
N THR A 149 -23.93 9.34 0.78
CA THR A 149 -23.26 9.04 2.05
C THR A 149 -23.88 7.87 2.81
N ASN A 150 -25.02 7.36 2.32
CA ASN A 150 -25.75 6.25 2.91
C ASN A 150 -25.26 4.92 2.33
N PHE A 151 -24.29 4.30 3.02
CA PHE A 151 -23.69 3.02 2.64
C PHE A 151 -24.69 1.86 2.52
N SER A 152 -25.73 1.85 3.35
CA SER A 152 -26.74 0.79 3.34
C SER A 152 -27.73 0.91 2.19
N ALA A 153 -27.91 2.11 1.63
CA ALA A 153 -28.80 2.34 0.49
C ALA A 153 -28.22 1.77 -0.82
N ILE A 154 -26.90 1.58 -0.90
CA ILE A 154 -26.23 1.06 -2.09
C ILE A 154 -26.21 -0.46 -2.02
N THR A 155 -27.01 -1.12 -2.87
CA THR A 155 -27.20 -2.58 -2.86
C THR A 155 -26.74 -3.28 -4.14
N SER A 156 -26.64 -2.55 -5.25
CA SER A 156 -26.04 -3.01 -6.50
C SER A 156 -25.45 -1.82 -7.27
N VAL A 157 -24.59 -2.09 -8.27
CA VAL A 157 -24.02 -1.06 -9.16
C VAL A 157 -25.08 -0.51 -10.11
N SER A 158 -25.99 -1.36 -10.57
CA SER A 158 -27.11 -1.12 -11.49
C SER A 158 -28.17 -0.20 -10.89
N ALA A 159 -28.30 -0.18 -9.57
CA ALA A 159 -29.16 0.76 -8.86
C ALA A 159 -28.65 2.22 -8.95
N LEU A 160 -27.40 2.44 -9.36
CA LEU A 160 -26.77 3.75 -9.52
C LEU A 160 -26.93 4.30 -10.95
N ALA A 161 -27.90 3.81 -11.72
CA ALA A 161 -28.07 4.17 -13.13
C ALA A 161 -28.17 5.69 -13.35
N GLY A 162 -27.48 6.18 -14.38
CA GLY A 162 -27.59 7.57 -14.85
C GLY A 162 -26.52 8.54 -14.36
N GLY A 163 -25.49 8.10 -13.64
CA GLY A 163 -24.32 8.93 -13.34
C GLY A 163 -23.61 9.41 -14.61
N SER A 164 -23.01 10.60 -14.58
CA SER A 164 -22.04 11.03 -15.61
C SER A 164 -20.64 10.74 -15.10
N GLN A 165 -19.65 10.48 -15.96
CA GLN A 165 -18.26 10.30 -15.51
C GLN A 165 -17.84 11.48 -14.59
N PRO A 166 -17.38 11.22 -13.35
CA PRO A 166 -16.92 9.93 -12.80
C PRO A 166 -17.89 9.22 -11.80
N ASP A 167 -19.18 9.50 -11.88
CA ASP A 167 -20.22 8.89 -11.07
C ASP A 167 -20.57 7.47 -11.51
N CYS A 168 -21.05 6.64 -10.60
CA CYS A 168 -21.43 5.27 -10.90
C CYS A 168 -22.60 5.20 -11.90
N PRO A 169 -22.64 4.18 -12.79
CA PRO A 169 -21.72 3.04 -12.91
C PRO A 169 -20.48 3.31 -13.77
N HIS A 170 -20.13 4.58 -14.02
CA HIS A 170 -18.99 4.95 -14.85
C HIS A 170 -17.70 4.99 -14.03
N PHE A 171 -16.88 3.93 -14.15
CA PHE A 171 -15.62 3.82 -13.42
C PHE A 171 -14.54 4.71 -14.03
N ALA A 172 -13.95 5.56 -13.19
CA ALA A 172 -12.70 6.25 -13.47
C ALA A 172 -11.53 5.28 -13.28
N VAL A 173 -10.69 5.18 -14.32
CA VAL A 173 -9.41 4.48 -14.26
C VAL A 173 -8.31 5.43 -13.78
N ASP A 174 -7.24 4.87 -13.23
CA ASP A 174 -6.16 5.67 -12.67
C ASP A 174 -5.43 6.48 -13.74
N SER A 175 -5.20 7.75 -13.44
CA SER A 175 -4.42 8.68 -14.26
C SER A 175 -3.60 9.57 -13.35
N THR A 176 -2.75 10.44 -13.90
CA THR A 176 -1.96 11.37 -13.08
C THR A 176 -2.89 12.38 -12.39
N GLN A 177 -2.94 12.29 -11.07
CA GLN A 177 -3.64 13.21 -10.18
C GLN A 177 -2.65 14.10 -9.45
N THR A 178 -3.09 15.28 -9.03
CA THR A 178 -2.32 16.18 -8.17
C THR A 178 -3.11 16.44 -6.90
N THR A 179 -2.47 16.29 -5.75
CA THR A 179 -3.08 16.53 -4.43
C THR A 179 -2.23 17.52 -3.63
N THR A 180 -2.89 18.42 -2.91
CA THR A 180 -2.26 19.50 -2.12
C THR A 180 -2.14 19.15 -0.64
N ALA A 181 -2.60 17.96 -0.21
CA ALA A 181 -2.51 17.59 1.20
C ALA A 181 -1.04 17.44 1.64
N GLY A 182 -0.68 18.17 2.69
CA GLY A 182 0.70 18.27 3.20
C GLY A 182 1.23 19.69 3.38
N GLY A 183 0.40 20.73 3.17
CA GLY A 183 0.79 22.12 3.46
C GLY A 183 1.82 22.71 2.47
N GLY A 184 1.92 22.19 1.25
CA GLY A 184 2.90 22.62 0.25
C GLY A 184 2.53 22.25 -1.20
N SER A 185 3.51 22.39 -2.11
CA SER A 185 3.38 22.15 -3.56
C SER A 185 2.73 20.80 -3.87
N GLY A 186 1.74 20.81 -4.75
CA GLY A 186 0.95 19.63 -5.10
C GLY A 186 1.82 18.42 -5.47
N VAL A 187 1.55 17.29 -4.85
CA VAL A 187 2.23 16.02 -5.15
C VAL A 187 1.44 15.30 -6.23
N SER A 188 2.10 14.95 -7.33
CA SER A 188 1.47 14.12 -8.37
C SER A 188 1.64 12.64 -8.08
N TYR A 189 0.59 11.86 -8.34
CA TYR A 189 0.61 10.40 -8.26
C TYR A 189 -0.41 9.79 -9.22
N SER A 190 -0.29 8.51 -9.51
CA SER A 190 -1.30 7.78 -10.29
C SER A 190 -2.41 7.31 -9.36
N GLY A 191 -3.66 7.70 -9.65
CA GLY A 191 -4.84 7.37 -8.85
C GLY A 191 -6.14 7.65 -9.61
N ALA A 192 -7.25 7.07 -9.15
CA ALA A 192 -8.58 7.40 -9.67
C ALA A 192 -8.99 8.79 -9.15
N SER A 193 -9.48 9.65 -10.05
CA SER A 193 -9.81 11.05 -9.70
C SER A 193 -10.80 11.18 -8.54
N VAL A 194 -11.78 10.28 -8.45
CA VAL A 194 -12.79 10.25 -7.38
C VAL A 194 -12.25 9.88 -6.00
N LEU A 195 -11.05 9.28 -5.93
CA LEU A 195 -10.42 8.88 -4.68
C LEU A 195 -9.34 9.87 -4.22
N VAL A 196 -9.12 10.98 -4.94
CA VAL A 196 -8.06 11.95 -4.60
C VAL A 196 -8.40 12.73 -3.34
N ASP A 197 -9.67 13.03 -3.15
CA ASP A 197 -10.19 13.93 -2.13
C ASP A 197 -11.13 13.21 -1.14
N TRP A 198 -10.88 11.95 -0.82
CA TRP A 198 -11.70 11.16 0.11
C TRP A 198 -11.74 11.71 1.55
N TYR A 199 -10.94 12.74 1.86
CA TYR A 199 -10.82 13.37 3.16
C TYR A 199 -10.98 14.89 3.06
N ASP A 200 -11.29 15.50 4.20
CA ASP A 200 -11.12 16.93 4.46
C ASP A 200 -9.81 17.17 5.21
N TYR A 201 -9.05 18.17 4.79
CA TYR A 201 -7.79 18.56 5.43
C TYR A 201 -7.96 19.86 6.20
N ASN A 202 -7.68 19.82 7.50
CA ASN A 202 -7.64 21.02 8.32
C ASN A 202 -6.24 21.66 8.22
N GLU A 203 -6.14 22.83 7.59
CA GLU A 203 -4.85 23.51 7.39
C GLU A 203 -4.22 24.06 8.68
N THR A 204 -5.00 24.25 9.75
CA THR A 204 -4.51 24.74 11.04
C THR A 204 -3.96 23.63 11.91
N THR A 205 -4.65 22.49 11.98
CA THR A 205 -4.25 21.35 12.83
C THR A 205 -3.48 20.29 12.06
N HIS A 206 -3.44 20.38 10.73
CA HIS A 206 -2.89 19.39 9.82
C HIS A 206 -3.52 17.99 9.96
N VAL A 207 -4.77 17.94 10.41
CA VAL A 207 -5.54 16.69 10.60
C VAL A 207 -6.37 16.38 9.34
N LEU A 208 -6.42 15.10 8.96
CA LEU A 208 -7.27 14.57 7.90
C LEU A 208 -8.52 13.90 8.49
N SER A 209 -9.70 14.28 8.03
CA SER A 209 -10.96 13.64 8.41
C SER A 209 -11.57 12.93 7.21
N ALA A 210 -11.95 11.66 7.34
CA ALA A 210 -12.59 10.93 6.25
C ALA A 210 -13.95 11.55 5.87
N LYS A 211 -14.19 11.78 4.58
CA LYS A 211 -15.53 12.10 4.08
C LYS A 211 -16.40 10.85 4.16
N SER A 212 -17.70 11.07 4.38
CA SER A 212 -18.70 9.99 4.39
C SER A 212 -19.14 9.55 3.00
N ASP A 213 -18.41 9.89 1.94
CA ASP A 213 -18.74 9.51 0.58
C ASP A 213 -18.66 7.99 0.39
N VAL A 214 -19.65 7.42 -0.31
CA VAL A 214 -19.64 6.01 -0.72
C VAL A 214 -19.13 5.92 -2.16
N TYR A 215 -18.20 5.01 -2.38
CA TYR A 215 -17.59 4.72 -3.67
C TYR A 215 -17.86 3.27 -4.06
N ILE A 216 -17.87 2.97 -5.36
CA ILE A 216 -17.77 1.59 -5.84
C ILE A 216 -16.39 1.37 -6.43
N ILE A 217 -15.76 0.27 -6.04
CA ILE A 217 -14.50 -0.22 -6.58
C ILE A 217 -14.78 -1.45 -7.42
N ARG A 218 -14.32 -1.45 -8.66
CA ARG A 218 -14.21 -2.65 -9.48
C ARG A 218 -12.90 -3.35 -9.16
N SER A 219 -12.94 -4.66 -8.89
CA SER A 219 -11.75 -5.47 -8.61
C SER A 219 -10.75 -5.43 -9.77
N GLY A 220 -9.49 -5.73 -9.48
CA GLY A 220 -8.41 -5.76 -10.49
C GLY A 220 -8.72 -6.73 -11.64
N ASP A 221 -9.29 -7.90 -11.34
CA ASP A 221 -9.73 -8.86 -12.36
C ASP A 221 -11.01 -8.43 -13.11
N GLY A 222 -11.68 -7.38 -12.64
CA GLY A 222 -12.87 -6.81 -13.25
C GLY A 222 -14.16 -7.61 -13.03
N THR A 223 -14.15 -8.63 -12.17
CA THR A 223 -15.27 -9.58 -11.95
C THR A 223 -16.15 -9.25 -10.75
N LYS A 224 -15.65 -8.46 -9.79
CA LYS A 224 -16.33 -8.13 -8.55
C LYS A 224 -16.43 -6.63 -8.34
N TYR A 225 -17.42 -6.25 -7.53
CA TYR A 225 -17.68 -4.86 -7.16
C TYR A 225 -17.81 -4.75 -5.65
N TYR A 226 -17.15 -3.75 -5.08
CA TYR A 226 -17.23 -3.46 -3.66
C TYR A 226 -17.68 -2.03 -3.46
N LYS A 227 -18.74 -1.83 -2.68
CA LYS A 227 -18.97 -0.50 -2.10
C LYS A 227 -17.97 -0.30 -0.97
N ILE A 228 -17.34 0.87 -0.93
CA ILE A 228 -16.43 1.26 0.14
C ILE A 228 -16.85 2.61 0.71
N GLN A 229 -16.54 2.83 1.99
CA GLN A 229 -16.57 4.14 2.61
C GLN A 229 -15.38 4.24 3.56
N MET A 230 -14.64 5.34 3.44
CA MET A 230 -13.50 5.62 4.31
C MET A 230 -14.00 5.95 5.72
N LEU A 231 -13.29 5.44 6.73
CA LEU A 231 -13.63 5.60 8.14
C LEU A 231 -12.62 6.48 8.86
N ASP A 232 -11.33 6.28 8.59
CA ASP A 232 -10.24 6.96 9.29
C ASP A 232 -8.96 6.97 8.46
N TYR A 233 -8.02 7.83 8.83
CA TYR A 233 -6.63 7.85 8.37
C TYR A 233 -5.62 7.49 9.49
N TYR A 234 -6.05 7.53 10.74
CA TYR A 234 -5.23 7.29 11.91
C TYR A 234 -5.58 5.94 12.54
N ASN A 235 -4.62 5.37 13.27
CA ASN A 235 -4.89 4.21 14.11
C ASN A 235 -5.44 4.65 15.48
N SER A 236 -5.76 3.67 16.35
CA SER A 236 -6.29 3.93 17.70
C SER A 236 -5.34 4.73 18.62
N ALA A 237 -4.05 4.82 18.28
CA ALA A 237 -3.06 5.63 18.99
C ALA A 237 -2.89 7.03 18.38
N GLY A 238 -3.68 7.40 17.37
CA GLY A 238 -3.58 8.68 16.66
C GLY A 238 -2.41 8.78 15.68
N VAL A 239 -1.78 7.65 15.33
CA VAL A 239 -0.67 7.64 14.36
C VAL A 239 -1.24 7.67 12.94
N ALA A 240 -0.76 8.61 12.14
CA ALA A 240 -1.14 8.79 10.73
C ALA A 240 -0.64 7.67 9.82
N GLY A 241 -1.30 7.49 8.67
CA GLY A 241 -0.89 6.50 7.66
C GLY A 241 -1.51 5.13 7.91
N TYR A 242 -2.68 5.09 8.54
CA TYR A 242 -3.47 3.90 8.77
C TYR A 242 -4.89 4.09 8.21
N PRO A 243 -5.05 4.24 6.88
CA PRO A 243 -6.38 4.32 6.30
C PRO A 243 -7.23 3.12 6.67
N GLN A 244 -8.45 3.39 7.11
CA GLN A 244 -9.47 2.42 7.45
C GLN A 244 -10.66 2.64 6.54
N LEU A 245 -11.20 1.57 5.98
CA LEU A 245 -12.41 1.62 5.17
C LEU A 245 -13.33 0.46 5.51
N ARG A 246 -14.64 0.70 5.49
CA ARG A 246 -15.61 -0.40 5.43
C ARG A 246 -15.84 -0.80 3.99
N ARG A 247 -15.99 -2.10 3.74
CA ARG A 247 -16.23 -2.66 2.41
C ARG A 247 -17.27 -3.78 2.43
N GLU A 248 -18.06 -3.85 1.37
CA GLU A 248 -19.06 -4.89 1.15
C GLU A 248 -19.08 -5.24 -0.34
N GLU A 249 -19.00 -6.54 -0.66
CA GLU A 249 -19.18 -7.01 -2.04
C GLU A 249 -20.65 -6.84 -2.42
N ILE A 250 -20.90 -6.25 -3.58
CA ILE A 250 -22.26 -6.05 -4.12
C ILE A 250 -22.34 -6.63 -5.53
N PRO A 251 -23.51 -7.12 -5.95
CA PRO A 251 -23.72 -7.46 -7.35
C PRO A 251 -23.59 -6.23 -8.25
N PHE A 252 -23.33 -6.47 -9.52
CA PHE A 252 -23.55 -5.45 -10.54
C PHE A 252 -25.03 -5.08 -10.56
#